data_AF-A0A7W1PDK4-F1
#
_entry.id   AF-A0A7W1PDK4-F1
#
_cell.length_a   1.000
_cell.length_b   1.000
_cell.length_c   1.000
_cell.angle_alpha   90.00
_cell.angle_beta   90.00
_cell.angle_gamma   90.00
#
_symmetry.space_group_name_H-M   'P 1'
#
loop_
_entity.id
_entity.type
_entity.pdbx_description
1 polymer ?
#
loop_
_entity_poly.entity_id
_entity_poly.type
_entity_poly.pdbx_seq_one_letter_code
_entity_poly.pdbx_strand_id
1 'polypeptide(L)'
;MKAESDQYRALREGAGLLDRSDRGRLVLTGGDRRAYLQGILTNDIEALAPGSGCYAAYLTAQGRMLADLRVFEMGDAILVDLDVSQA
;
A
#
# COMPACT_ATOMS: atom_id res chain seq x y z
N MET A 1 27.20 -11.99 4.09
CA MET A 1 27.65 -10.61 4.38
C MET A 1 28.21 -9.84 3.18
N LYS A 2 29.07 -10.39 2.30
CA LYS A 2 29.55 -9.65 1.10
C LYS A 2 28.45 -9.41 0.05
N ALA A 3 27.63 -10.43 -0.22
CA ALA A 3 26.58 -10.38 -1.25
C ALA A 3 25.49 -9.33 -1.00
N GLU A 4 25.08 -9.12 0.25
CA GLU A 4 24.05 -8.12 0.61
C GLU A 4 24.57 -6.69 0.44
N SER A 5 25.84 -6.45 0.75
CA SER A 5 26.48 -5.14 0.57
C SER A 5 26.65 -4.80 -0.92
N ASP A 6 26.97 -5.82 -1.74
CA ASP A 6 27.06 -5.68 -3.20
C ASP A 6 25.70 -5.39 -3.84
N GLN A 7 24.63 -6.07 -3.40
CA GLN A 7 23.25 -5.82 -3.85
C GLN A 7 22.76 -4.43 -3.46
N TYR A 8 23.03 -4.02 -2.21
CA TYR A 8 22.67 -2.69 -1.73
C TYR A 8 23.36 -1.56 -2.53
N ARG A 9 24.65 -1.72 -2.84
CA ARG A 9 25.37 -0.78 -3.71
C ARG A 9 24.79 -0.75 -5.11
N ALA A 10 24.49 -1.92 -5.71
CA ALA A 10 23.89 -1.99 -7.04
C ALA A 10 22.53 -1.26 -7.12
N LEU A 11 21.70 -1.34 -6.07
CA LEU A 11 20.44 -0.59 -5.98
C LEU A 11 20.64 0.92 -5.83
N ARG A 12 21.73 1.35 -5.18
CA ARG A 12 22.04 2.77 -4.96
C ARG A 12 22.69 3.45 -6.16
N GLU A 13 23.54 2.73 -6.87
CA GLU A 13 24.37 3.26 -7.95
C GLU A 13 23.87 2.87 -9.34
N GLY A 14 22.85 2.01 -9.42
CA GLY A 14 22.28 1.52 -10.66
C GLY A 14 20.79 1.20 -10.52
N ALA A 15 20.42 -0.02 -10.91
CA ALA A 15 19.05 -0.52 -10.83
C ALA A 15 19.06 -1.97 -10.33
N GLY A 16 17.96 -2.40 -9.72
CA GLY A 16 17.77 -3.78 -9.29
C GLY A 16 16.33 -4.21 -9.45
N LEU A 17 16.14 -5.52 -9.59
CA LEU A 17 14.84 -6.16 -9.64
C LEU A 17 14.62 -6.89 -8.31
N LEU A 18 13.45 -6.69 -7.70
CA LEU A 18 13.07 -7.36 -6.47
C LEU A 18 11.71 -8.04 -6.67
N ASP A 19 11.64 -9.33 -6.35
CA ASP A 19 10.36 -10.01 -6.27
C ASP A 19 9.58 -9.47 -5.07
N ARG A 20 8.34 -9.07 -5.32
CA ARG A 20 7.40 -8.52 -4.33
C ARG A 20 6.08 -9.31 -4.31
N SER A 21 6.13 -10.56 -4.72
CA SER A 21 5.00 -11.50 -4.69
C SER A 21 4.63 -11.94 -3.27
N ASP A 22 5.48 -11.63 -2.29
CA ASP A 22 5.26 -11.79 -0.85
C ASP A 22 4.25 -10.79 -0.27
N ARG A 23 3.90 -9.73 -1.00
CA ARG A 23 2.95 -8.70 -0.57
C ARG A 23 1.52 -9.04 -0.94
N GLY A 24 0.59 -8.68 -0.05
CA GLY A 24 -0.84 -8.82 -0.24
C GLY A 24 -1.36 -7.71 -1.14
N ARG A 25 -2.33 -8.05 -1.99
CA ARG A 25 -3.01 -7.08 -2.87
C ARG A 25 -4.50 -7.31 -2.85
N LEU A 26 -5.27 -6.25 -2.60
CA LEU A 26 -6.73 -6.26 -2.62
C LEU A 26 -7.23 -5.25 -3.64
N VAL A 27 -8.22 -5.64 -4.44
CA VAL A 27 -8.88 -4.74 -5.39
C VAL A 27 -10.30 -4.50 -4.90
N LEU A 28 -10.60 -3.24 -4.60
CA LEU A 28 -11.94 -2.81 -4.19
C LEU A 28 -12.65 -2.20 -5.39
N THR A 29 -13.86 -2.71 -5.63
CA THR A 29 -14.74 -2.26 -6.71
C THR A 29 -16.08 -1.80 -6.14
N GLY A 30 -16.93 -1.21 -6.96
CA GLY A 30 -18.23 -0.65 -6.54
C GLY A 30 -18.20 0.85 -6.27
N GLY A 31 -19.37 1.49 -6.32
CA GLY A 31 -19.51 2.95 -6.22
C GLY A 31 -19.02 3.53 -4.89
N ASP A 32 -19.25 2.81 -3.80
CA ASP A 32 -19.01 3.30 -2.44
C ASP A 32 -17.58 3.02 -1.92
N ARG A 33 -16.70 2.47 -2.75
CA ARG A 33 -15.34 2.04 -2.36
C ARG A 33 -14.51 3.14 -1.68
N ARG A 34 -14.64 4.40 -2.15
CA ARG A 34 -13.92 5.55 -1.58
C ARG A 34 -14.46 5.90 -0.19
N ALA A 35 -15.77 6.08 -0.07
CA ALA A 35 -16.43 6.38 1.19
C ALA A 35 -16.19 5.28 2.24
N TYR A 36 -16.21 4.01 1.83
CA TYR A 36 -15.89 2.88 2.70
C TYR A 36 -14.46 2.96 3.25
N LEU A 37 -13.46 3.15 2.37
CA LEU A 37 -12.05 3.24 2.78
C LEU A 37 -11.76 4.51 3.60
N GLN A 38 -12.38 5.63 3.25
CA GLN A 38 -12.28 6.89 4.00
C GLN A 38 -12.69 6.71 5.47
N GLY A 39 -13.68 5.87 5.75
CA GLY A 39 -14.16 5.62 7.10
C GLY A 39 -13.27 4.72 7.96
N ILE A 40 -12.32 3.99 7.37
CA ILE A 40 -11.50 3.00 8.07
C ILE A 40 -10.00 3.26 8.00
N LEU A 41 -9.55 4.13 7.09
CA LEU A 41 -8.15 4.46 6.89
C LEU A 41 -7.80 5.82 7.47
N THR A 42 -6.53 6.00 7.84
CA THR A 42 -6.04 7.24 8.46
C THR A 42 -5.81 8.41 7.51
N ASN A 43 -5.85 8.18 6.19
CA ASN A 43 -5.53 9.20 5.19
C ASN A 43 -6.76 9.54 4.33
N ASP A 44 -6.72 10.69 3.66
CA ASP A 44 -7.80 11.19 2.80
C ASP A 44 -7.82 10.46 1.46
N ILE A 45 -8.68 9.45 1.36
CA ILE A 45 -8.89 8.61 0.19
C ILE A 45 -9.83 9.29 -0.82
N GLU A 46 -10.78 10.09 -0.36
CA GLU A 46 -11.72 10.80 -1.24
C GLU A 46 -11.03 11.90 -2.05
N ALA A 47 -9.95 12.48 -1.53
CA ALA A 47 -9.10 13.44 -2.24
C ALA A 47 -8.20 12.81 -3.33
N LEU A 48 -8.10 11.48 -3.41
CA LEU A 48 -7.25 10.83 -4.42
C LEU A 48 -7.84 10.97 -5.84
N ALA A 49 -6.99 11.43 -6.76
CA ALA A 49 -7.27 11.42 -8.18
C ALA A 49 -6.90 10.06 -8.80
N PRO A 50 -7.55 9.63 -9.90
CA PRO A 50 -7.10 8.48 -10.68
C PRO A 50 -5.62 8.57 -11.08
N GLY A 51 -4.87 7.48 -10.87
CA GLY A 51 -3.43 7.40 -11.07
C GLY A 51 -2.60 7.88 -9.87
N SER A 52 -3.24 8.37 -8.80
CA SER A 52 -2.56 8.76 -7.57
C SER A 52 -2.72 7.72 -6.47
N GLY A 53 -1.93 7.85 -5.41
CA GLY A 53 -2.03 6.98 -4.26
C GLY A 53 -1.45 7.62 -3.00
N CYS A 54 -1.75 7.02 -1.86
CA CYS A 54 -1.25 7.45 -0.57
C CYS A 54 -0.85 6.28 0.31
N TYR A 55 -0.07 6.58 1.33
CA TYR A 55 0.18 5.67 2.44
C TYR A 55 -0.88 5.89 3.52
N ALA A 56 -1.43 4.80 4.04
CA ALA A 56 -2.46 4.84 5.08
C ALA A 56 -2.27 3.70 6.07
N ALA A 57 -2.88 3.83 7.23
CA ALA A 57 -2.94 2.78 8.23
C ALA A 57 -4.39 2.37 8.46
N TYR A 58 -4.59 1.09 8.77
CA TYR A 58 -5.83 0.55 9.28
C TYR A 58 -5.70 0.35 10.79
N LEU A 59 -6.64 0.92 11.55
CA LEU A 59 -6.55 0.97 13.02
C LEU A 59 -7.72 0.25 13.68
N THR A 60 -7.52 -0.16 14.94
CA THR A 60 -8.65 -0.49 15.81
C THR A 60 -9.42 0.78 16.21
N ALA A 61 -10.63 0.61 16.76
CA ALA A 61 -11.41 1.71 17.32
C ALA A 61 -10.67 2.51 18.44
N GLN A 62 -9.69 1.90 19.10
CA GLN A 62 -8.85 2.54 20.12
C GLN A 62 -7.59 3.22 19.54
N GLY A 63 -7.43 3.23 18.21
CA GLY A 63 -6.29 3.86 17.54
C GLY A 63 -5.03 3.00 17.47
N ARG A 64 -5.10 1.70 17.79
CA ARG A 64 -3.95 0.79 17.61
C ARG A 64 -3.81 0.43 16.14
N MET A 65 -2.59 0.52 15.61
CA MET A 65 -2.30 0.09 14.24
C MET A 65 -2.44 -1.43 14.09
N LEU A 66 -3.29 -1.83 13.16
CA LEU A 66 -3.47 -3.22 12.72
C LEU A 66 -2.56 -3.51 11.53
N ALA A 67 -2.58 -2.63 10.54
CA ALA A 67 -1.75 -2.76 9.35
C ALA A 67 -1.42 -1.39 8.75
N ASP A 68 -0.34 -1.34 7.98
CA ASP A 68 -0.02 -0.25 7.09
C ASP A 68 -0.08 -0.69 5.62
N LEU A 69 -0.54 0.22 4.77
CA LEU A 69 -0.86 -0.09 3.38
C LEU A 69 -0.63 1.10 2.45
N ARG A 70 -0.47 0.79 1.17
CA ARG A 70 -0.53 1.76 0.08
C ARG A 70 -1.85 1.60 -0.64
N VAL A 71 -2.53 2.73 -0.83
CA VAL A 71 -3.80 2.82 -1.57
C VAL A 71 -3.52 3.50 -2.89
N PHE A 72 -4.02 2.94 -3.99
CA PHE A 72 -3.90 3.52 -5.33
C PHE A 72 -5.29 3.63 -5.96
N GLU A 73 -5.67 4.83 -6.36
CA GLU A 73 -6.93 5.07 -7.07
C GLU A 73 -6.71 4.82 -8.57
N MET A 74 -7.41 3.83 -9.11
CA MET A 74 -7.27 3.41 -10.52
C MET A 74 -8.36 4.00 -11.43
N GLY A 75 -9.34 4.72 -10.86
CA GLY A 75 -10.47 5.31 -11.59
C GLY A 75 -11.74 4.49 -11.46
N ASP A 76 -11.72 3.22 -11.86
CA ASP A 76 -12.85 2.28 -11.73
C ASP A 76 -12.74 1.37 -10.49
N ALA A 77 -11.53 1.26 -9.94
CA ALA A 77 -11.23 0.46 -8.76
C ALA A 77 -10.20 1.16 -7.86
N ILE A 78 -10.03 0.62 -6.65
CA ILE A 78 -8.93 0.98 -5.75
C ILE A 78 -8.08 -0.27 -5.51
N LEU A 79 -6.77 -0.14 -5.71
CA LEU A 79 -5.80 -1.17 -5.38
C LEU A 79 -5.19 -0.87 -4.01
N VAL A 80 -5.19 -1.85 -3.13
CA VAL A 80 -4.53 -1.80 -1.83
C VAL A 80 -3.38 -2.80 -1.82
N ASP A 81 -2.18 -2.32 -1.50
CA ASP A 81 -0.97 -3.12 -1.32
C ASP A 81 -0.53 -3.09 0.15
N LEU A 82 -0.35 -4.26 0.74
CA LEU A 82 -0.08 -4.44 2.17
C LEU A 82 0.92 -5.57 2.42
N ASP A 83 1.52 -5.56 3.59
CA ASP A 83 2.37 -6.67 4.02
C ASP A 83 1.51 -7.84 4.53
N VAL A 84 1.81 -9.07 4.09
CA VAL A 84 1.03 -10.27 4.50
C VAL A 84 1.35 -10.69 5.93
N SER A 85 2.49 -10.27 6.49
CA SER A 85 2.83 -10.53 7.90
C SER A 85 1.96 -9.75 8.90
N GLN A 86 1.18 -8.79 8.41
CA GLN A 86 0.31 -7.93 9.22
C GLN A 86 -1.18 -8.32 9.15
N ALA A 87 -1.52 -9.41 8.44
CA ALA A 87 -2.89 -9.93 8.33
C ALA A 87 -3.21 -11.00 9.38
#